data_AF-A0AAN6QL23-F1
#
_entry.id   AF-A0AAN6QL23-F1
#
_cell.length_a   1.000
_cell.length_b   1.000
_cell.length_c   1.000
_cell.angle_alpha   90.00
_cell.angle_beta   90.00
_cell.angle_gamma   90.00
#
_symmetry.space_group_name_H-M   'P 1'
#
loop_
_entity.id
_entity.type
_entity.pdbx_description
1 polymer ?
#
loop_
_entity_poly.entity_id
_entity_poly.type
_entity_poly.pdbx_seq_one_letter_code
_entity_poly.pdbx_strand_id
1 'polypeptide(L)'
;MSTTGAHDELKAMHWPVENPKFIFFTDFDGTITLQDSNDYMTDNIGFGGEKRRQSNKSVLEGKETFRYARIRLPQEVLDADVT
;
A
#
# COMPACT_ATOMS: atom_id res chain seq x y z
N MET A 1 -29.60 -24.55 -17.76
CA MET A 1 -29.04 -23.88 -16.58
C MET A 1 -27.53 -24.03 -16.67
N SER A 2 -26.84 -22.96 -17.09
CA SER A 2 -25.38 -22.98 -17.24
C SER A 2 -24.74 -22.54 -15.94
N THR A 3 -24.01 -23.45 -15.29
CA THR A 3 -23.20 -23.18 -14.10
C THR A 3 -21.89 -22.50 -14.50
N THR A 4 -21.96 -21.28 -15.02
CA THR A 4 -20.77 -20.45 -15.34
C THR A 4 -20.61 -19.33 -14.30
N GLY A 5 -20.72 -19.69 -13.02
CA GLY A 5 -20.51 -18.76 -11.91
C GLY A 5 -19.10 -18.94 -11.35
N ALA A 6 -18.37 -17.83 -11.17
CA ALA A 6 -17.15 -17.69 -10.37
C ALA A 6 -15.79 -18.20 -10.91
N HIS A 7 -15.71 -18.96 -12.01
CA HIS A 7 -14.41 -19.45 -12.51
C HIS A 7 -13.50 -18.38 -13.17
N ASP A 8 -14.00 -17.16 -13.40
CA ASP A 8 -13.36 -16.14 -14.25
C ASP A 8 -13.02 -14.81 -13.57
N GLU A 9 -13.09 -14.70 -12.24
CA GLU A 9 -12.99 -13.38 -11.60
C GLU A 9 -11.57 -12.80 -11.54
N LEU A 10 -10.54 -13.65 -11.60
CA LEU A 10 -9.15 -13.21 -11.45
C LEU A 10 -8.40 -13.36 -12.79
N LYS A 11 -8.25 -12.23 -13.50
CA LYS A 11 -7.52 -12.13 -14.78
C LYS A 11 -6.15 -12.81 -14.77
N ALA A 12 -5.46 -12.81 -13.62
CA ALA A 12 -4.15 -13.43 -13.45
C ALA A 12 -4.15 -14.97 -13.60
N MET A 13 -5.32 -15.62 -13.52
CA MET A 13 -5.45 -17.07 -13.74
C MET A 13 -5.37 -17.48 -15.22
N HIS A 14 -5.60 -16.51 -16.11
CA HIS A 14 -5.78 -16.74 -17.55
C HIS A 14 -4.83 -15.93 -18.43
N TRP A 15 -4.16 -14.91 -17.88
CA TRP A 15 -3.22 -14.05 -18.60
C TRP A 15 -2.10 -13.55 -17.68
N PRO A 16 -0.82 -13.54 -18.14
CA PRO A 16 -0.32 -13.95 -19.46
C PRO A 16 -0.12 -15.47 -19.62
N VAL A 17 -0.39 -16.25 -18.58
CA VAL A 17 -0.26 -17.70 -18.56
C VAL A 17 -1.60 -18.31 -18.17
N GLU A 18 -2.03 -19.32 -18.90
CA GLU A 18 -3.25 -20.08 -18.62
C GLU A 18 -2.97 -21.15 -17.55
N ASN A 19 -3.83 -21.24 -16.53
CA ASN A 19 -3.74 -22.24 -15.45
C ASN A 19 -2.37 -22.27 -14.74
N PRO A 20 -1.95 -21.16 -14.11
CA PRO A 20 -0.69 -21.12 -13.37
C PRO A 20 -0.67 -22.16 -12.24
N LYS A 21 0.43 -22.93 -12.15
CA LYS A 21 0.61 -23.95 -11.09
C LYS A 21 0.90 -23.34 -9.73
N PHE A 22 1.51 -22.17 -9.71
CA PHE A 22 1.93 -21.45 -8.52
C PHE A 22 1.69 -19.96 -8.73
N ILE A 23 1.26 -19.29 -7.67
CA ILE A 23 1.06 -17.83 -7.63
C ILE A 23 1.86 -17.31 -6.44
N PHE A 24 2.76 -16.38 -6.71
CA PHE A 24 3.54 -15.70 -5.68
C PHE A 24 3.01 -14.27 -5.52
N PHE A 25 2.67 -13.91 -4.29
CA PHE A 25 2.34 -12.54 -3.94
C PHE A 25 3.55 -11.92 -3.26
N THR A 26 3.92 -10.74 -3.72
CA THR A 26 4.97 -9.94 -3.13
C THR A 26 4.45 -8.52 -2.99
N ASP A 27 4.77 -7.92 -1.85
CA ASP A 27 4.64 -6.49 -1.67
C ASP A 27 5.88 -5.79 -2.24
N PHE A 28 5.80 -4.48 -2.46
CA PHE A 28 6.91 -3.68 -2.97
C PHE A 28 7.74 -3.10 -1.83
N ASP A 29 7.18 -2.12 -1.13
CA ASP A 29 7.85 -1.32 -0.11
C ASP A 29 8.15 -2.15 1.14
N GLY A 30 9.43 -2.27 1.49
CA GLY A 30 9.87 -3.07 2.65
C GLY A 30 9.85 -4.59 2.43
N THR A 31 9.55 -5.06 1.22
CA THR A 31 9.67 -6.48 0.82
C THR A 31 10.62 -6.66 -0.36
N ILE A 32 10.28 -6.14 -1.54
CA ILE A 32 11.18 -6.14 -2.72
C ILE A 32 12.26 -5.09 -2.54
N THR A 33 11.88 -3.91 -2.06
CA THR A 33 12.83 -2.81 -1.82
C THR A 33 13.33 -2.85 -0.38
N LEU A 34 14.60 -2.48 -0.21
CA LEU A 34 15.19 -2.32 1.12
C LEU A 34 14.69 -1.06 1.85
N GLN A 35 14.15 -0.10 1.11
CA GLN A 35 13.66 1.17 1.64
C GLN A 35 12.19 1.33 1.27
N ASP A 36 11.40 1.77 2.23
CA ASP A 36 9.99 2.10 2.06
C ASP A 36 9.89 3.49 1.42
N SER A 37 9.36 3.55 0.19
CA SER A 37 9.27 4.80 -0.56
C SER A 37 8.34 5.82 0.11
N ASN A 38 7.28 5.35 0.77
CA ASN A 38 6.34 6.19 1.49
C ASN A 38 6.96 6.79 2.76
N ASP A 39 7.79 6.01 3.48
CA ASP A 39 8.61 6.54 4.58
C ASP A 39 9.56 7.63 4.08
N TYR A 40 10.26 7.41 2.96
CA TYR A 40 11.20 8.40 2.42
C TYR A 40 10.51 9.71 2.04
N MET A 41 9.39 9.66 1.33
CA MET A 41 8.65 10.87 0.93
C MET A 41 8.12 11.62 2.15
N THR A 42 7.54 10.90 3.11
CA THR A 42 6.98 11.51 4.33
C THR A 42 8.07 12.15 5.18
N ASP A 43 9.24 11.51 5.28
CA ASP A 43 10.33 11.93 6.15
C ASP A 43 11.08 13.16 5.61
N ASN A 44 11.19 13.28 4.28
CA ASN A 44 12.01 14.33 3.64
C ASN A 44 11.20 15.46 2.98
N ILE A 45 10.00 15.17 2.49
CA ILE A 45 9.16 16.13 1.74
C ILE A 45 7.90 16.47 2.53
N GLY A 46 7.34 15.48 3.22
CA GLY A 46 6.15 15.65 4.06
C GLY A 46 6.47 16.22 5.43
N PHE A 47 5.70 15.75 6.41
CA PHE A 47 5.71 16.31 7.76
C PHE A 47 6.84 15.77 8.67
N GLY A 48 7.71 14.90 8.16
CA GLY A 48 8.88 14.37 8.86
C GLY A 48 8.65 13.05 9.61
N GLY A 49 9.75 12.34 9.87
CA GLY A 49 9.71 10.97 10.40
C GLY A 49 9.23 10.82 11.84
N GLU A 50 9.30 11.87 12.66
CA GLU A 50 8.80 11.81 14.04
C GLU A 50 7.27 11.66 14.08
N LYS A 51 6.56 12.54 13.38
CA LYS A 51 5.10 12.46 13.23
C LYS A 51 4.66 11.17 12.57
N ARG A 52 5.46 10.64 11.64
CA ARG A 52 5.14 9.39 10.92
C ARG A 52 5.16 8.22 11.87
N ARG A 53 6.23 8.11 12.67
CA ARG A 53 6.34 7.09 13.72
C ARG A 53 5.21 7.21 14.74
N GLN A 54 4.80 8.43 15.09
CA GLN A 54 3.67 8.64 15.98
C GLN A 54 2.35 8.16 15.38
N SER A 55 2.07 8.44 14.10
CA SER A 55 0.88 7.91 13.41
C SER A 55 0.92 6.38 13.32
N ASN A 56 2.07 5.78 12.96
CA ASN A 56 2.25 4.33 12.95
C ASN A 56 1.96 3.72 14.34
N LYS A 57 2.42 4.36 15.42
CA LYS A 57 2.12 3.95 16.78
C LYS A 57 0.63 4.06 17.11
N SER A 58 -0.03 5.15 16.72
CA SER A 58 -1.48 5.31 16.90
C SER A 58 -2.28 4.24 16.17
N VAL A 59 -1.84 3.81 14.99
CA VAL A 59 -2.45 2.69 14.26
C VAL A 59 -2.25 1.37 15.00
N LEU A 60 -1.04 1.10 15.50
CA LEU A 60 -0.76 -0.10 16.30
C LEU A 60 -1.56 -0.15 17.61
N GLU A 61 -1.82 1.01 18.21
CA GLU A 61 -2.65 1.15 19.42
C GLU A 61 -4.16 1.16 19.12
N GLY A 62 -4.57 1.03 17.84
CA GLY A 62 -5.97 1.03 17.43
C GLY A 62 -6.68 2.38 17.57
N LYS A 63 -5.92 3.48 17.74
CA LYS A 63 -6.45 4.85 17.85
C LYS A 63 -6.69 5.49 16.49
N GLU A 64 -6.09 4.94 15.44
CA GLU A 64 -6.18 5.42 14.07
C GLU A 64 -6.28 4.22 13.12
N THR A 65 -6.93 4.39 11.96
CA THR A 65 -6.98 3.33 10.94
C THR A 65 -5.83 3.48 9.95
N PHE A 66 -5.32 2.36 9.43
CA PHE A 66 -4.31 2.37 8.36
C PHE A 66 -4.72 3.23 7.16
N ARG A 67 -6.00 3.19 6.78
CA ARG A 67 -6.51 3.96 5.65
C ARG A 67 -6.46 5.46 5.92
N TYR A 68 -6.79 5.89 7.13
CA TYR A 68 -6.74 7.30 7.50
C TYR A 68 -5.29 7.79 7.57
N ALA A 69 -4.41 7.04 8.24
CA ALA A 69 -2.98 7.34 8.28
C ALA A 69 -2.42 7.48 6.85
N ARG A 70 -2.64 6.49 5.98
CA ARG A 70 -2.15 6.48 4.60
C ARG A 70 -2.77 7.52 3.66
N ILE A 71 -3.97 8.05 3.91
CA ILE A 71 -4.55 9.15 3.11
C ILE A 71 -4.03 10.51 3.56
N ARG A 72 -3.68 10.62 4.85
CA ARG A 72 -3.11 11.84 5.41
C ARG A 72 -1.67 12.08 4.96
N LEU A 73 -0.87 11.00 4.79
CA LEU A 73 0.53 11.11 4.33
C LEU A 73 0.68 11.84 2.98
N PRO A 74 -0.06 11.47 1.91
CA PRO A 74 0.11 12.08 0.60
C PRO A 74 -0.47 13.48 0.51
N GLN A 75 -1.55 13.77 1.25
CA GLN A 75 -2.16 15.11 1.22
C GLN A 75 -1.21 16.15 1.81
N GLU A 76 -0.56 15.86 2.94
CA GLU A 76 0.37 16.79 3.56
C GLU A 76 1.68 16.95 2.74
N VAL A 77 2.11 15.92 2.00
CA VAL A 77 3.22 16.03 1.01
C VAL A 77 2.81 16.92 -0.17
N LEU A 78 1.60 16.73 -0.71
CA LEU A 78 1.08 17.57 -1.81
C LEU A 78 0.94 19.04 -1.39
N ASP A 79 0.53 19.29 -0.15
CA ASP A 79 0.38 20.65 0.37
C ASP A 79 1.75 21.34 0.59
N ALA A 80 2.82 20.58 0.85
CA ALA A 80 4.18 21.11 1.04
C ALA A 80 4.88 21.53 -0.28
N ASP A 81 4.59 20.86 -1.40
CA ASP A 81 5.15 21.17 -2.72
C ASP A 81 4.48 22.37 -3.43
N VAL A 82 3.43 22.95 -2.83
CA VAL A 82 2.65 24.08 -3.38
C VAL A 82 3.05 25.44 -2.76
N THR A 83 4.01 25.46 -1.84
CA THR A 83 4.57 26.68 -1.20
C THR A 83 5.99 26.98 -1.63
#